data_AF-A0A0A1TUL6-F1
#
_entry.id   AF-A0A0A1TUL6-F1
#
_cell.length_a   1.000
_cell.length_b   1.000
_cell.length_c   1.000
_cell.angle_alpha   90.00
_cell.angle_beta   90.00
_cell.angle_gamma   90.00
#
_symmetry.space_group_name_H-M   'P 1'
#
loop_
_entity.id
_entity.type
_entity.pdbx_description
1 polymer ?
#
loop_
_entity_poly.entity_id
_entity_poly.type
_entity_poly.pdbx_seq_one_letter_code
_entity_poly.pdbx_strand_id
1 'polypeptide(L)'
;MANDLETHKGIVSEFDKIWNEQDTKWKALFDHPMITTGDFRYWNDREHIRFLVCIDFLNAKKCRGLPVQQISAYVLTRNPTQVRTHAQKFFKTPKPTKPEIRRKVDILLSKDGAILRNLFVENKTRSNDQVL
;
A
#
# COMPACT_ATOMS: atom_id res chain seq x y z
N MET A 1 4.87 24.98 23.23
CA MET A 1 4.40 23.62 22.89
C MET A 1 3.17 23.65 21.96
N ALA A 2 3.18 24.44 20.88
CA ALA A 2 2.02 24.60 19.98
C ALA A 2 2.23 24.02 18.55
N ASN A 3 3.47 23.72 18.17
CA ASN A 3 3.85 23.41 16.79
C ASN A 3 3.51 21.97 16.34
N ASP A 4 3.44 21.03 17.28
CA ASP A 4 3.29 19.60 16.99
C ASP A 4 1.85 19.22 16.62
N LEU A 5 0.87 19.88 17.25
CA LEU A 5 -0.56 19.64 17.00
C LEU A 5 -1.03 20.25 15.68
N GLU A 6 -0.45 21.38 15.29
CA GLU A 6 -0.76 22.08 14.04
C GLU A 6 -0.16 21.36 12.82
N THR A 7 1.05 20.79 13.00
CA THR A 7 1.69 19.90 12.02
C THR A 7 0.89 18.60 11.84
N HIS A 8 0.40 18.00 12.93
CA HIS A 8 -0.47 16.82 12.86
C HIS A 8 -1.79 17.10 12.15
N LYS A 9 -2.43 18.25 12.40
CA LYS A 9 -3.65 18.66 11.68
C LYS A 9 -3.40 18.92 10.19
N GLY A 10 -2.26 19.49 9.84
CA GLY A 10 -1.84 19.68 8.45
C GLY A 10 -1.66 18.36 7.71
N ILE A 11 -0.97 17.39 8.32
CA ILE A 11 -0.75 16.06 7.75
C ILE A 11 -2.08 15.29 7.60
N VAL A 12 -2.98 15.38 8.58
CA VAL A 12 -4.32 14.77 8.49
C VAL A 12 -5.15 15.41 7.39
N SER A 13 -5.10 16.74 7.24
CA SER A 13 -5.81 17.44 6.17
C SER A 13 -5.28 17.10 4.77
N GLU A 14 -3.97 16.92 4.63
CA GLU A 14 -3.33 16.48 3.39
C GLU A 14 -3.71 15.03 3.04
N PHE A 15 -3.76 14.17 4.07
CA PHE A 15 -4.22 12.79 3.94
C PHE A 15 -5.70 12.71 3.50
N ASP A 16 -6.57 13.53 4.10
CA ASP A 16 -7.99 13.60 3.75
C ASP A 16 -8.21 14.11 2.31
N LYS A 17 -7.38 15.05 1.84
CA LYS A 17 -7.40 15.49 0.43
C LYS A 17 -7.01 14.36 -0.52
N ILE A 18 -5.92 13.66 -0.23
CA ILE A 18 -5.47 12.50 -1.03
C ILE A 18 -6.57 11.42 -1.03
N TRP A 19 -7.21 11.19 0.11
CA TRP A 19 -8.30 10.23 0.25
C TRP A 19 -9.50 10.58 -0.64
N ASN A 20 -9.92 11.85 -0.66
CA ASN A 20 -11.06 12.31 -1.46
C ASN A 20 -10.78 12.30 -2.96
N GLU A 21 -9.57 12.66 -3.39
CA GLU A 21 -9.18 12.59 -4.81
C GLU A 21 -9.16 11.15 -5.33
N GLN A 22 -8.68 10.22 -4.50
CA GLN A 22 -8.65 8.81 -4.85
C GLN A 22 -10.06 8.22 -4.85
N ASP A 23 -10.88 8.47 -3.82
CA ASP A 23 -12.28 8.01 -3.77
C ASP A 23 -13.07 8.43 -5.02
N THR A 24 -12.82 9.65 -5.53
CA THR A 24 -13.42 10.17 -6.76
C THR A 24 -12.97 9.39 -8.01
N LYS A 25 -11.67 9.12 -8.15
CA LYS A 25 -11.13 8.29 -9.26
C LYS A 25 -11.62 6.84 -9.19
N TRP A 26 -11.83 6.32 -7.98
CA TRP A 26 -12.35 4.96 -7.75
C TRP A 26 -13.83 4.82 -8.07
N LYS A 27 -14.66 5.78 -7.66
CA LYS A 27 -16.09 5.86 -8.03
C LYS A 27 -16.29 5.96 -9.54
N ALA A 28 -15.36 6.60 -10.25
CA ALA A 28 -15.39 6.69 -11.71
C ALA A 28 -15.04 5.36 -12.42
N LEU A 29 -14.35 4.43 -11.74
CA LEU A 29 -13.87 3.17 -12.33
C LEU A 29 -14.67 1.94 -11.90
N PHE A 30 -15.41 2.02 -10.79
CA PHE A 30 -16.17 0.90 -10.24
C PHE A 30 -17.50 1.41 -9.67
N ASP A 31 -18.64 0.81 -10.09
CA ASP A 31 -20.02 1.14 -9.66
C ASP A 31 -20.32 0.89 -8.15
N HIS A 32 -19.28 0.66 -7.34
CA HIS A 32 -19.40 0.40 -5.91
C HIS A 32 -18.54 1.38 -5.11
N PRO A 33 -19.03 1.89 -3.96
CA PRO A 33 -18.22 2.76 -3.12
C PRO A 33 -16.93 2.04 -2.70
N MET A 34 -15.86 2.79 -2.39
CA MET A 34 -14.76 2.26 -1.57
C MET A 34 -15.28 2.00 -0.16
N ILE A 35 -16.14 0.99 -0.02
CA ILE A 35 -16.68 0.63 1.26
C ILE A 35 -15.56 -0.03 2.04
N THR A 36 -15.14 0.61 3.12
CA THR A 36 -14.32 0.01 4.17
C THR A 36 -15.06 -1.13 4.91
N THR A 37 -16.22 -1.59 4.40
CA THR A 37 -17.08 -2.64 4.99
C THR A 37 -16.56 -4.07 4.79
N GLY A 38 -15.24 -4.25 4.70
CA GLY A 38 -14.67 -5.51 5.14
C GLY A 38 -14.40 -5.33 6.62
N ASP A 39 -15.08 -6.09 7.48
CA ASP A 39 -14.81 -6.15 8.93
C ASP A 39 -13.30 -6.02 9.16
N PHE A 40 -12.84 -4.88 9.70
CA PHE A 40 -11.43 -4.42 9.66
C PHE A 40 -10.43 -5.47 10.17
N ARG A 41 -10.94 -6.52 10.81
CA ARG A 41 -10.26 -7.67 11.38
C ARG A 41 -9.52 -8.56 10.37
N TYR A 42 -10.00 -8.71 9.12
CA TYR A 42 -9.42 -9.69 8.19
C TYR A 42 -9.08 -9.13 6.81
N TRP A 43 -7.94 -9.55 6.25
CA TRP A 43 -7.53 -9.24 4.87
C TRP A 43 -8.36 -10.03 3.88
N ASN A 44 -8.97 -9.34 2.91
CA ASN A 44 -9.65 -10.01 1.80
C ASN A 44 -8.70 -10.27 0.62
N ASP A 45 -9.15 -11.06 -0.35
CA ASP A 45 -8.33 -11.45 -1.50
C ASP A 45 -7.85 -10.26 -2.33
N ARG A 46 -8.66 -9.21 -2.51
CA ARG A 46 -8.28 -8.02 -3.30
C ARG A 46 -7.13 -7.26 -2.64
N GLU A 47 -7.23 -7.06 -1.33
CA GLU A 47 -6.19 -6.40 -0.53
C GLU A 47 -4.91 -7.23 -0.53
N HIS A 48 -5.06 -8.54 -0.34
CA HIS A 48 -3.91 -9.44 -0.31
C HIS A 48 -3.21 -9.51 -1.68
N ILE A 49 -3.96 -9.57 -2.79
CA ILE A 49 -3.41 -9.52 -4.15
C ILE A 49 -2.58 -8.25 -4.33
N ARG A 50 -3.11 -7.06 -3.98
CA ARG A 50 -2.36 -5.80 -4.12
C ARG A 50 -1.10 -5.77 -3.26
N PHE A 51 -1.19 -6.30 -2.05
CA PHE A 51 -0.03 -6.48 -1.20
C PHE A 51 1.03 -7.36 -1.90
N LEU A 52 0.65 -8.50 -2.47
CA LEU A 52 1.57 -9.38 -3.20
C LEU A 52 2.18 -8.71 -4.43
N VAL A 53 1.40 -7.91 -5.18
CA VAL A 53 1.92 -7.12 -6.29
C VAL A 53 3.07 -6.21 -5.82
N CYS A 54 2.91 -5.53 -4.68
CA CYS A 54 4.01 -4.73 -4.12
C CYS A 54 5.21 -5.58 -3.70
N ILE A 55 4.99 -6.74 -3.07
CA ILE A 55 6.08 -7.64 -2.65
C ILE A 55 6.89 -8.13 -3.86
N ASP A 56 6.21 -8.55 -4.92
CA ASP A 56 6.83 -9.03 -6.15
C ASP A 56 7.55 -7.88 -6.89
N PHE A 57 6.91 -6.71 -7.01
CA PHE A 57 7.51 -5.53 -7.63
C PHE A 57 8.79 -5.07 -6.92
N LEU A 58 8.78 -5.06 -5.58
CA LEU A 58 9.93 -4.70 -4.76
C LEU A 58 10.96 -5.83 -4.66
N ASN A 59 10.68 -7.01 -5.23
CA ASN A 59 11.43 -8.24 -5.04
C ASN A 59 11.74 -8.52 -3.55
N ALA A 60 10.79 -8.23 -2.67
CA ALA A 60 11.00 -8.24 -1.24
C ALA A 60 11.04 -9.69 -0.70
N LYS A 61 12.14 -10.02 0.00
CA LYS A 61 12.33 -11.35 0.61
C LYS A 61 12.11 -11.39 2.12
N LYS A 62 11.96 -10.22 2.76
CA LYS A 62 11.79 -10.09 4.21
C LYS A 62 10.96 -8.86 4.54
N CYS A 63 10.36 -8.87 5.73
CA CYS A 63 9.55 -7.76 6.23
C CYS A 63 10.37 -6.49 6.55
N ARG A 64 11.64 -6.63 6.95
CA ARG A 64 12.47 -5.49 7.37
C ARG A 64 12.82 -4.61 6.17
N GLY A 65 12.57 -3.30 6.31
CA GLY A 65 12.87 -2.31 5.27
C GLY A 65 11.77 -2.15 4.22
N LEU A 66 10.60 -2.77 4.41
CA LEU A 66 9.48 -2.57 3.50
C LEU A 66 8.96 -1.12 3.58
N PRO A 67 8.71 -0.47 2.43
CA PRO A 67 8.09 0.85 2.34
C PRO A 67 6.58 0.76 2.63
N VAL A 68 6.21 0.54 3.90
CA VAL A 68 4.83 0.24 4.31
C VAL A 68 3.84 1.37 4.02
N GLN A 69 4.30 2.62 3.93
CA GLN A 69 3.46 3.76 3.58
C GLN A 69 3.02 3.68 2.11
N GLN A 70 3.96 3.39 1.20
CA GLN A 70 3.70 3.22 -0.22
C GLN A 70 2.87 1.96 -0.48
N ILE A 71 3.15 0.86 0.22
CA ILE A 71 2.32 -0.35 0.11
C ILE A 71 0.89 -0.06 0.58
N SER A 72 0.73 0.67 1.69
CA SER A 72 -0.58 1.13 2.17
C SER A 72 -1.31 1.99 1.13
N ALA A 73 -0.60 2.94 0.50
CA ALA A 73 -1.14 3.76 -0.57
C ALA A 73 -1.54 2.96 -1.82
N TYR A 74 -0.89 1.83 -2.12
CA TYR A 74 -1.32 0.96 -3.22
C TYR A 74 -2.49 0.03 -2.83
N VAL A 75 -2.49 -0.49 -1.61
CA VAL A 75 -3.58 -1.34 -1.09
C VAL A 75 -4.87 -0.54 -0.87
N LEU A 76 -4.74 0.75 -0.52
CA LEU A 76 -5.78 1.77 -0.27
C LEU A 76 -6.61 1.56 0.99
N THR A 77 -7.05 0.34 1.27
CA THR A 77 -7.98 0.06 2.39
C THR A 77 -7.27 -0.30 3.70
N ARG A 78 -5.93 -0.34 3.70
CA ARG A 78 -5.11 -0.74 4.85
C ARG A 78 -4.11 0.34 5.19
N ASN A 79 -4.05 0.73 6.46
CA ASN A 79 -3.08 1.69 6.93
C ASN A 79 -1.67 1.05 7.07
N PRO A 80 -0.60 1.85 7.19
CA PRO A 80 0.77 1.33 7.23
C PRO A 80 1.04 0.34 8.37
N THR A 81 0.41 0.53 9.53
CA THR A 81 0.51 -0.36 10.69
C THR A 81 -0.10 -1.74 10.40
N GLN A 82 -1.26 -1.77 9.74
CA GLN A 82 -1.92 -3.01 9.30
C GLN A 82 -1.09 -3.74 8.24
N VAL A 83 -0.53 -3.00 7.27
CA VAL A 83 0.39 -3.55 6.25
C VAL A 83 1.63 -4.16 6.90
N ARG A 84 2.25 -3.46 7.87
CA ARG A 84 3.41 -3.97 8.60
C ARG A 84 3.08 -5.27 9.33
N THR A 85 1.95 -5.31 10.03
CA THR A 85 1.50 -6.50 10.77
C THR A 85 1.22 -7.67 9.82
N HIS A 86 0.61 -7.41 8.67
CA HIS A 86 0.37 -8.43 7.64
C HIS A 86 1.68 -8.95 7.05
N ALA A 87 2.60 -8.06 6.70
CA ALA A 87 3.91 -8.42 6.20
C ALA A 87 4.68 -9.29 7.19
N GLN A 88 4.66 -8.94 8.49
CA GLN A 88 5.29 -9.76 9.53
C GLN A 88 4.74 -11.19 9.53
N LYS A 89 3.41 -11.36 9.47
CA LYS A 89 2.78 -12.69 9.41
C LYS A 89 3.12 -13.43 8.11
N PHE A 90 3.03 -12.74 6.97
CA PHE A 90 3.33 -13.27 5.65
C PHE A 90 4.76 -13.85 5.56
N PHE A 91 5.77 -13.10 6.01
CA PHE A 91 7.17 -13.55 5.95
C PHE A 91 7.54 -14.55 7.06
N LYS A 92 6.84 -14.55 8.21
CA LYS A 92 7.07 -15.54 9.27
C LYS A 92 6.48 -16.91 8.94
N THR A 93 5.35 -16.95 8.25
CA THR A 93 4.64 -18.18 7.92
C THR A 93 4.23 -18.14 6.45
N PRO A 94 5.18 -18.30 5.53
CA PRO A 94 4.90 -18.26 4.10
C PRO A 94 3.94 -19.39 3.75
N LYS A 95 2.81 -19.04 3.15
CA LYS A 95 1.84 -19.99 2.61
C LYS A 95 1.95 -19.98 1.09
N PRO A 96 1.81 -21.14 0.43
CA PRO A 96 1.79 -21.18 -1.03
C PRO A 96 0.62 -20.33 -1.55
N THR A 97 0.91 -19.43 -2.48
CA THR A 97 -0.10 -18.62 -3.15
C THR A 97 -0.90 -19.50 -4.10
N LYS A 98 -2.25 -19.46 -4.01
CA LYS A 98 -3.13 -20.21 -4.92
C LYS A 98 -2.86 -19.81 -6.39
N PRO A 99 -2.91 -20.73 -7.37
CA PRO A 99 -2.65 -20.41 -8.78
C PRO A 99 -3.54 -19.31 -9.36
N GLU A 100 -4.79 -19.22 -8.93
CA GLU A 100 -5.71 -18.16 -9.32
C GLU A 100 -5.25 -16.77 -8.84
N ILE A 101 -4.82 -16.67 -7.59
CA ILE A 101 -4.28 -15.44 -7.01
C ILE A 101 -3.00 -15.05 -7.73
N ARG A 102 -2.12 -16.01 -8.02
CA ARG A 102 -0.88 -15.76 -8.76
C ARG A 102 -1.14 -15.13 -10.12
N ARG A 103 -2.08 -15.69 -10.91
CA ARG A 103 -2.47 -15.12 -12.21
C ARG A 103 -2.95 -13.68 -12.09
N LYS A 104 -3.76 -13.37 -11.06
CA LYS A 104 -4.24 -12.00 -10.79
C LYS A 104 -3.10 -11.04 -10.44
N VAL A 105 -2.12 -11.50 -9.66
CA VAL A 105 -0.90 -10.73 -9.34
C VAL A 105 -0.11 -10.43 -10.60
N ASP A 106 0.14 -11.43 -11.46
CA ASP A 106 0.93 -11.24 -12.69
C ASP A 106 0.26 -10.23 -13.67
N ILE A 107 -1.08 -10.29 -13.78
CA ILE A 107 -1.86 -9.35 -14.59
C ILE A 107 -1.73 -7.92 -14.03
N LEU A 108 -1.93 -7.73 -12.72
CA LEU A 108 -1.85 -6.41 -12.10
C LEU A 108 -0.44 -5.85 -12.10
N LEU A 109 0.57 -6.67 -11.86
CA LEU A 109 1.97 -6.26 -11.92
C LEU A 109 2.34 -5.72 -13.30
N SER A 110 1.84 -6.37 -14.36
CA SER A 110 2.04 -5.92 -15.75
C SER A 110 1.28 -4.62 -16.03
N LYS A 111 0.02 -4.53 -15.60
CA LYS A 111 -0.86 -3.38 -15.85
C LYS A 111 -0.44 -2.12 -15.09
N ASP A 112 -0.06 -2.28 -13.83
CA ASP A 112 0.17 -1.16 -12.90
C ASP A 112 1.67 -0.81 -12.79
N GLY A 113 2.53 -1.39 -13.62
CA GLY A 113 3.98 -1.19 -13.54
C GLY A 113 4.41 0.29 -13.54
N ALA A 114 3.72 1.17 -14.28
CA ALA A 114 4.01 2.61 -14.25
C ALA A 114 3.62 3.27 -12.91
N ILE A 115 2.45 2.91 -12.36
CA ILE A 115 1.97 3.38 -11.07
C ILE A 115 2.94 2.93 -9.96
N LEU A 116 3.32 1.65 -9.97
CA LEU A 116 4.25 1.07 -9.00
C LEU A 116 5.62 1.74 -9.08
N ARG A 117 6.15 1.99 -10.29
CA ARG A 117 7.40 2.75 -10.45
C ARG A 117 7.29 4.13 -9.83
N ASN A 118 6.26 4.91 -10.18
CA ASN A 118 6.11 6.26 -9.63
C ASN A 118 5.99 6.23 -8.10
N LEU A 119 5.20 5.29 -7.57
CA LEU A 119 4.96 5.16 -6.14
C LEU A 119 6.20 4.74 -5.34
N PHE A 120 7.08 3.91 -5.90
CA PHE A 120 8.25 3.38 -5.20
C PHE A 120 9.58 4.06 -5.55
N VAL A 121 9.64 4.88 -6.61
CA VAL A 121 10.83 5.67 -6.98
C VAL A 121 11.15 6.77 -5.96
N GLU A 122 10.14 7.31 -5.26
CA GLU A 122 10.31 8.36 -4.23
C GLU A 122 11.21 7.97 -3.04
N ASN A 123 11.52 6.68 -2.86
CA ASN A 123 12.42 6.22 -1.78
C ASN A 123 13.91 6.19 -2.17
N LYS A 124 14.26 6.27 -3.46
CA LYS A 124 15.67 6.12 -3.89
C LYS A 124 16.49 7.42 -3.72
N THR A 125 15.83 8.58 -3.76
CA THR A 125 16.48 9.89 -3.64
C THR A 125 16.75 10.30 -2.19
N ARG A 126 15.96 9.85 -1.20
CA ARG A 126 16.19 10.22 0.22
C ARG A 126 17.34 9.49 0.92
N SER A 127 17.91 8.44 0.32
CA SER A 127 19.00 7.66 0.94
C SER A 127 20.40 8.15 0.58
N ASN A 128 20.55 9.11 -0.35
CA ASN A 128 21.86 9.58 -0.82
C ASN A 128 22.28 10.98 -0.32
N ASP A 129 21.40 11.75 0.31
CA ASP A 129 21.67 13.14 0.72
C ASP A 129 22.03 13.31 2.22
N GLN A 130 22.51 12.27 2.90
CA GLN A 130 23.02 12.38 4.29
C GLN A 130 24.50 12.03 4.45
N VAL A 131 25.31 12.30 3.41
CA VAL A 131 26.77 12.31 3.55
C VAL A 131 27.31 13.58 2.90
N LEU A 132 27.28 14.68 3.64
CA LEU A 132 28.25 15.78 3.58
C LEU A 132 28.44 16.33 4.99
#